data_AF-A0A6B3VWF3-F1
#
_entry.id   AF-A0A6B3VWF3-F1
#
_cell.length_a   1.000
_cell.length_b   1.000
_cell.length_c   1.000
_cell.angle_alpha   90.00
_cell.angle_beta   90.00
_cell.angle_gamma   90.00
#
_symmetry.space_group_name_H-M   'P 1'
#
loop_
_entity.id
_entity.type
_entity.pdbx_description
1 polymer ?
#
loop_
_entity_poly.entity_id
_entity_poly.type
_entity_poly.pdbx_seq_one_letter_code
_entity_poly.pdbx_strand_id
1 'polypeptide(L)'
;MKKSKWDDEQLEELLRQMPKVTDYRDPRDIYQNISSKIKKRKKQNWMMPAFAGAVSLLLFLILTPGFLDLNRSANQEAKDEANNDLISKTSDNHSISTEKMEVIQDMELSNENENMKPTSTEQAITAVYEEDLKKYDKIIYAIPDENIQNIVPVTILVDKDEAKNWFEQFMEMSSSLSEQEWGLSNYYPLNAVIAYEDSTVQVDLPANHNYGQGSAAAETFFKSLNETFSSQEVPIDKIIFSTEGQPGMKGHDAVITELPIKKENNNGYFLFQPINNKKPFLVPYPKSYDNIQNAFEDMEQPIPEYELMQSISENIKIERIVEKDQLLIIYLTKDSQLENDENTVYSIEAILLTAKDFGYDTVKFENAPIEKIGPFNLSEPIKVPLSPNKRFLAENHKK
;
A
#
# COMPACT_ATOMS: atom_id res chain seq x y z
N MET A 1 -24.98 -22.08 24.74
CA MET A 1 -25.77 -20.97 25.31
C MET A 1 -26.96 -20.67 24.40
N LYS A 2 -28.16 -20.39 24.92
CA LYS A 2 -29.33 -20.02 24.09
C LYS A 2 -29.37 -18.51 23.88
N LYS A 3 -29.49 -18.05 22.63
CA LYS A 3 -29.63 -16.62 22.31
C LYS A 3 -31.01 -16.12 22.73
N SER A 4 -31.07 -14.96 23.40
CA SER A 4 -32.32 -14.30 23.76
C SER A 4 -33.00 -13.77 22.49
N LYS A 5 -34.18 -14.30 22.16
CA LYS A 5 -35.11 -13.62 21.26
C LYS A 5 -35.98 -12.73 22.13
N TRP A 6 -35.84 -11.42 21.95
CA TRP A 6 -36.81 -10.47 22.49
C TRP A 6 -38.09 -10.61 21.68
N ASP A 7 -39.24 -10.56 22.36
CA ASP A 7 -40.55 -10.67 21.73
C ASP A 7 -40.97 -9.30 21.17
N ASP A 8 -41.67 -9.27 20.04
CA ASP A 8 -42.02 -7.99 19.39
C ASP A 8 -42.96 -7.15 20.28
N GLU A 9 -43.80 -7.81 21.09
CA GLU A 9 -44.64 -7.17 22.12
C GLU A 9 -43.80 -6.48 23.22
N GLN A 10 -42.66 -7.08 23.61
CA GLN A 10 -41.74 -6.48 24.59
C GLN A 10 -41.02 -5.25 24.01
N LEU A 11 -40.75 -5.26 22.71
CA LEU A 11 -40.15 -4.13 22.02
C LEU A 11 -41.14 -2.97 21.89
N GLU A 12 -42.42 -3.22 21.56
CA GLU A 12 -43.44 -2.16 21.51
C GLU A 12 -43.65 -1.51 22.89
N GLU A 13 -43.75 -2.31 23.95
CA GLU A 13 -43.91 -1.80 25.33
C GLU A 13 -42.73 -0.89 25.73
N LEU A 14 -41.51 -1.25 25.36
CA LEU A 14 -40.30 -0.49 25.66
C LEU A 14 -40.19 0.80 24.83
N LEU A 15 -40.61 0.78 23.57
CA LEU A 15 -40.71 1.96 22.70
C LEU A 15 -41.79 2.94 23.20
N ARG A 16 -42.92 2.45 23.72
CA ARG A 16 -43.98 3.26 24.34
C ARG A 16 -43.54 3.98 25.61
N GLN A 17 -42.56 3.43 26.34
CA GLN A 17 -42.02 4.02 27.56
C GLN A 17 -40.93 5.09 27.30
N MET A 18 -40.49 5.28 26.05
CA MET A 18 -39.51 6.33 25.75
C MET A 18 -40.13 7.73 25.93
N PRO A 19 -39.42 8.67 26.61
CA PRO A 19 -39.91 10.03 26.78
C PRO A 19 -39.97 10.73 25.42
N LYS A 20 -41.00 11.58 25.22
CA LYS A 20 -41.13 12.39 24.01
C LYS A 20 -39.95 13.36 23.90
N VAL A 21 -39.00 13.05 23.01
CA VAL A 21 -37.87 13.91 22.70
C VAL A 21 -38.39 15.19 22.04
N THR A 22 -38.46 16.26 22.82
CA THR A 22 -38.87 17.58 22.39
C THR A 22 -37.67 18.51 22.52
N ASP A 23 -37.24 19.08 21.41
CA ASP A 23 -36.13 20.03 21.40
C ASP A 23 -36.66 21.42 21.80
N TYR A 24 -36.19 21.91 22.95
CA TYR A 24 -36.57 23.22 23.50
C TYR A 24 -35.65 24.36 23.07
N ARG A 25 -34.66 24.11 22.19
CA ARG A 25 -33.72 25.13 21.71
C ARG A 25 -34.39 26.12 20.77
N ASP A 26 -34.09 27.42 20.93
CA ASP A 26 -34.63 28.46 20.06
C ASP A 26 -34.04 28.31 18.64
N PRO A 27 -34.87 28.31 17.57
CA PRO A 27 -34.38 28.18 16.20
C PRO A 27 -33.34 29.24 15.79
N ARG A 28 -33.33 30.41 16.44
CA ARG A 28 -32.37 31.50 16.18
C ARG A 28 -30.98 31.17 16.72
N ASP A 29 -30.88 30.48 17.86
CA ASP A 29 -29.59 30.06 18.44
C ASP A 29 -28.95 28.97 17.57
N ILE A 30 -29.77 28.05 17.04
CA ILE A 30 -29.33 27.06 16.04
C ILE A 30 -28.81 27.78 14.78
N TYR A 31 -29.56 28.75 14.25
CA TYR A 31 -29.16 29.50 13.05
C TYR A 31 -27.88 30.34 13.25
N GLN A 32 -27.66 30.95 14.42
CA GLN A 32 -26.43 31.69 14.71
C GLN A 32 -25.20 30.77 14.82
N ASN A 33 -25.34 29.61 15.47
CA ASN A 33 -24.25 28.63 15.58
C ASN A 33 -23.89 27.97 14.23
N ILE A 34 -24.85 27.84 13.32
CA ILE A 34 -24.62 27.34 11.95
C ILE A 34 -24.01 28.44 11.05
N SER A 35 -24.59 29.65 11.04
CA SER A 35 -24.14 30.74 10.15
C SER A 35 -22.75 31.30 10.50
N SER A 36 -22.34 31.24 11.77
CA SER A 36 -20.98 31.59 12.22
C SER A 36 -19.91 30.60 11.73
N LYS A 37 -20.22 29.31 11.61
CA LYS A 37 -19.33 28.29 11.04
C LYS A 37 -19.25 28.32 9.50
N ILE A 38 -20.30 28.79 8.82
CA ILE A 38 -20.36 28.78 7.34
C ILE A 38 -19.56 29.93 6.67
N LYS A 39 -19.29 31.04 7.38
CA LYS A 39 -18.60 32.21 6.79
C LYS A 39 -17.10 32.27 7.08
N LYS A 40 -16.28 31.52 6.32
CA LYS A 40 -14.90 31.90 5.91
C LYS A 40 -14.22 30.90 4.95
N ARG A 41 -14.75 30.69 3.74
CA ARG A 41 -13.89 30.33 2.58
C ARG A 41 -13.44 31.63 1.92
N LYS A 42 -12.16 32.02 2.10
CA LYS A 42 -11.56 33.12 1.33
C LYS A 42 -11.43 32.67 -0.13
N LYS A 43 -11.94 33.46 -1.09
CA LYS A 43 -11.54 33.29 -2.50
C LYS A 43 -10.06 33.64 -2.61
N GLN A 44 -9.23 32.67 -2.94
CA GLN A 44 -7.83 32.87 -3.26
C GLN A 44 -7.74 33.35 -4.71
N ASN A 45 -7.45 34.64 -4.91
CA ASN A 45 -7.38 35.20 -6.25
C ASN A 45 -6.15 34.66 -6.97
N TRP A 46 -6.38 33.94 -8.06
CA TRP A 46 -5.35 33.48 -8.99
C TRP A 46 -4.69 34.68 -9.68
N MET A 47 -3.54 35.11 -9.15
CA MET A 47 -2.68 36.11 -9.79
C MET A 47 -1.23 35.63 -9.78
N MET A 48 -0.88 34.70 -10.67
CA MET A 48 0.52 34.53 -11.08
C MET A 48 0.66 33.91 -12.48
N PRO A 49 0.93 34.74 -13.50
CA PRO A 49 1.68 34.33 -14.69
C PRO A 49 2.99 35.14 -14.87
N ALA A 50 3.23 36.16 -14.04
CA ALA A 50 4.30 37.14 -14.26
C ALA A 50 5.67 36.76 -13.66
N PHE A 51 5.71 35.93 -12.61
CA PHE A 51 6.98 35.61 -11.92
C PHE A 51 7.81 34.50 -12.57
N ALA A 52 7.19 33.56 -13.30
CA ALA A 52 7.92 32.44 -13.92
C ALA A 52 8.92 32.92 -15.00
N GLY A 53 8.50 33.85 -15.86
CA GLY A 53 9.33 34.34 -16.97
C GLY A 53 10.62 35.05 -16.53
N ALA A 54 10.62 35.69 -15.36
CA ALA A 54 11.82 36.34 -14.82
C ALA A 54 12.89 35.33 -14.37
N VAL A 55 12.48 34.16 -13.87
CA VAL A 55 13.39 33.09 -13.43
C VAL A 55 14.00 32.37 -14.64
N SER A 56 13.19 32.06 -15.66
CA SER A 56 13.67 31.39 -16.89
C SER A 56 14.72 32.22 -17.66
N LEU A 57 14.56 33.54 -17.73
CA LEU A 57 15.54 34.43 -18.36
C LEU A 57 16.87 34.49 -17.59
N LEU A 58 16.82 34.37 -16.26
CA LEU A 58 18.00 34.43 -15.40
C LEU A 58 18.80 33.11 -15.48
N LEU A 59 18.12 31.96 -15.58
CA LEU A 59 18.75 30.66 -15.84
C LEU A 59 19.47 30.61 -17.20
N PHE A 60 18.88 31.18 -18.25
CA PHE A 60 19.50 31.21 -19.59
C PHE A 60 20.83 31.98 -19.61
N LEU A 61 20.97 33.04 -18.83
CA LEU A 61 22.22 33.82 -18.72
C LEU A 61 23.35 33.08 -18.00
N ILE A 62 23.01 32.17 -17.06
CA ILE A 62 24.00 31.41 -16.28
C ILE A 62 24.62 30.26 -17.11
N LEU A 63 23.85 29.66 -18.02
CA LEU A 63 24.26 28.48 -18.80
C LEU A 63 25.13 28.78 -20.04
N THR A 64 25.34 30.06 -20.38
CA THR A 64 25.92 30.44 -21.69
C THR A 64 27.45 30.27 -21.88
N PRO A 65 28.34 30.29 -20.87
CA PRO A 65 29.79 30.14 -21.10
C PRO A 65 30.24 28.68 -20.89
N GLY A 66 30.18 27.86 -21.94
CA GLY A 66 30.68 26.46 -21.87
C GLY A 66 30.81 25.69 -23.18
N PHE A 67 30.14 26.10 -24.27
CA PHE A 67 30.05 25.32 -25.52
C PHE A 67 30.70 26.00 -26.74
N LEU A 68 31.89 26.57 -26.56
CA LEU A 68 32.66 27.21 -27.66
C LEU A 68 34.11 26.72 -27.82
N ASP A 69 34.45 25.52 -27.33
CA ASP A 69 35.71 24.85 -27.67
C ASP A 69 35.53 23.32 -27.82
N LEU A 70 34.88 22.90 -28.92
CA LEU A 70 34.91 21.49 -29.35
C LEU A 70 34.98 21.30 -30.87
N ASN A 71 35.74 22.17 -31.56
CA ASN A 71 36.23 21.88 -32.90
C ASN A 71 37.65 21.30 -32.80
N ARG A 72 37.72 19.97 -32.74
CA ARG A 72 38.99 19.21 -32.76
C ARG A 72 39.80 19.52 -34.03
N SER A 73 41.00 20.05 -33.85
CA SER A 73 42.09 20.01 -34.85
C SER A 73 43.45 20.22 -34.17
N ALA A 74 44.10 19.14 -33.74
CA ALA A 74 45.54 19.09 -33.50
C ALA A 74 46.03 17.64 -33.59
N ASN A 75 46.85 17.35 -34.60
CA ASN A 75 47.57 16.10 -34.78
C ASN A 75 48.99 16.27 -34.18
N GLN A 76 49.44 15.32 -33.36
CA GLN A 76 50.86 15.00 -33.01
C GLN A 76 50.83 13.88 -31.95
N GLU A 77 51.23 12.63 -32.18
CA GLU A 77 52.51 12.04 -32.66
C GLU A 77 53.55 11.78 -31.56
N ALA A 78 54.30 10.67 -31.74
CA ALA A 78 55.43 10.15 -30.93
C ALA A 78 55.09 9.59 -29.52
N LYS A 79 55.69 8.52 -28.98
CA LYS A 79 56.63 7.43 -29.40
C LYS A 79 56.64 6.41 -28.22
N ASP A 80 57.01 5.13 -28.29
CA ASP A 80 57.32 4.14 -29.34
C ASP A 80 57.30 2.72 -28.71
N GLU A 81 57.07 1.67 -29.51
CA GLU A 81 57.76 0.35 -29.55
C GLU A 81 56.88 -0.88 -29.89
N ALA A 82 57.41 -1.71 -30.77
CA ALA A 82 56.85 -2.97 -31.28
C ALA A 82 57.42 -4.18 -30.47
N ASN A 83 57.14 -5.46 -30.69
CA ASN A 83 56.86 -6.19 -31.93
C ASN A 83 56.36 -7.61 -31.59
N ASN A 84 55.50 -8.21 -32.42
CA ASN A 84 55.75 -9.54 -32.98
C ASN A 84 54.76 -9.96 -34.08
N ASP A 85 55.30 -10.64 -35.09
CA ASP A 85 54.73 -11.13 -36.35
C ASP A 85 53.29 -11.70 -36.30
N LEU A 86 52.37 -11.36 -37.21
CA LEU A 86 52.33 -11.60 -38.68
C LEU A 86 52.23 -13.07 -39.14
N ILE A 87 51.30 -13.28 -40.10
CA ILE A 87 51.24 -14.36 -41.13
C ILE A 87 50.77 -15.75 -40.61
N SER A 88 49.89 -16.52 -41.28
CA SER A 88 49.30 -16.39 -42.62
C SER A 88 47.79 -16.68 -42.69
N LYS A 89 47.16 -16.07 -43.69
CA LYS A 89 45.90 -16.48 -44.34
C LYS A 89 45.98 -17.92 -44.87
N THR A 90 44.85 -18.62 -44.88
CA THR A 90 44.24 -19.19 -46.11
C THR A 90 42.73 -19.26 -45.95
N SER A 91 42.01 -18.85 -46.99
CA SER A 91 40.56 -19.06 -47.13
C SER A 91 40.25 -20.54 -47.36
N ASP A 92 39.05 -21.00 -47.01
CA ASP A 92 38.17 -21.54 -48.04
C ASP A 92 36.69 -21.58 -47.62
N ASN A 93 35.84 -21.81 -48.62
CA ASN A 93 34.45 -21.37 -48.69
C ASN A 93 33.48 -22.56 -48.72
N HIS A 94 32.44 -22.58 -47.87
CA HIS A 94 31.19 -23.27 -48.21
C HIS A 94 29.96 -22.72 -47.47
N SER A 95 28.87 -22.59 -48.22
CA SER A 95 27.56 -22.11 -47.75
C SER A 95 26.52 -23.25 -47.79
N ILE A 96 25.33 -22.99 -47.20
CA ILE A 96 24.07 -23.77 -47.34
C ILE A 96 24.12 -25.13 -46.56
N SER A 97 23.17 -25.47 -45.67
CA SER A 97 21.72 -25.33 -45.78
C SER A 97 20.99 -25.20 -44.43
N THR A 98 19.72 -24.79 -44.51
CA THR A 98 18.72 -24.82 -43.44
C THR A 98 17.76 -25.98 -43.68
N GLU A 99 17.47 -26.82 -42.69
CA GLU A 99 16.31 -27.72 -42.74
C GLU A 99 15.73 -28.03 -41.34
N LYS A 100 14.48 -28.50 -41.32
CA LYS A 100 13.58 -28.57 -40.14
C LYS A 100 13.44 -29.99 -39.57
N MET A 101 12.64 -30.09 -38.49
CA MET A 101 12.09 -31.29 -37.84
C MET A 101 13.10 -32.00 -36.90
N GLU A 102 12.67 -32.64 -35.80
CA GLU A 102 11.32 -33.11 -35.43
C GLU A 102 10.81 -32.64 -34.05
N VAL A 103 9.49 -32.72 -33.88
CA VAL A 103 8.79 -32.69 -32.60
C VAL A 103 8.77 -34.10 -32.03
N ILE A 104 9.16 -34.28 -30.76
CA ILE A 104 8.84 -35.51 -30.02
C ILE A 104 7.78 -35.16 -28.98
N GLN A 105 6.62 -35.79 -29.15
CA GLN A 105 5.46 -35.70 -28.28
C GLN A 105 5.40 -37.00 -27.48
N ASP A 106 5.96 -37.01 -26.26
CA ASP A 106 5.75 -38.11 -25.33
C ASP A 106 4.57 -37.81 -24.41
N MET A 107 3.60 -38.73 -24.43
CA MET A 107 2.39 -38.72 -23.64
C MET A 107 2.48 -39.85 -22.61
N GLU A 108 2.98 -39.56 -21.41
CA GLU A 108 2.84 -40.48 -20.27
C GLU A 108 1.69 -40.04 -19.36
N LEU A 109 0.61 -40.81 -19.42
CA LEU A 109 -0.47 -40.83 -18.43
C LEU A 109 -0.12 -41.85 -17.33
N SER A 110 0.26 -41.41 -16.13
CA SER A 110 -0.16 -42.09 -14.89
C SER A 110 0.09 -41.30 -13.59
N ASN A 111 -0.95 -41.33 -12.74
CA ASN A 111 -0.97 -41.19 -11.28
C ASN A 111 -0.50 -39.89 -10.58
N GLU A 112 -1.51 -39.11 -10.19
CA GLU A 112 -1.82 -38.59 -8.83
C GLU A 112 -0.68 -38.22 -7.85
N ASN A 113 -0.84 -37.04 -7.23
CA ASN A 113 0.02 -36.38 -6.24
C ASN A 113 1.31 -35.72 -6.75
N GLU A 114 1.20 -34.93 -7.82
CA GLU A 114 2.11 -33.80 -7.99
C GLU A 114 1.61 -32.58 -7.21
N ASN A 115 2.50 -32.00 -6.39
CA ASN A 115 2.35 -30.63 -5.89
C ASN A 115 2.38 -29.69 -7.10
N MET A 116 1.22 -29.29 -7.62
CA MET A 116 1.13 -28.26 -8.66
C MET A 116 1.86 -27.00 -8.18
N LYS A 117 2.95 -26.65 -8.87
CA LYS A 117 3.61 -25.37 -8.66
C LYS A 117 2.62 -24.28 -9.06
N PRO A 118 2.37 -23.26 -8.21
CA PRO A 118 1.44 -22.20 -8.54
C PRO A 118 1.89 -21.48 -9.81
N THR A 119 0.91 -21.11 -10.65
CA THR A 119 1.14 -20.30 -11.85
C THR A 119 1.70 -18.92 -11.49
N SER A 120 2.31 -18.19 -12.43
CA SER A 120 2.86 -16.85 -12.16
C SER A 120 1.79 -15.88 -11.65
N THR A 121 0.56 -15.95 -12.18
CA THR A 121 -0.55 -15.09 -11.73
C THR A 121 -1.13 -15.49 -10.37
N GLU A 122 -1.04 -16.76 -9.96
CA GLU A 122 -1.31 -17.16 -8.57
C GLU A 122 -0.18 -16.70 -7.63
N GLN A 123 1.06 -16.68 -8.11
CA GLN A 123 2.19 -16.11 -7.37
C GLN A 123 2.13 -14.58 -7.26
N ALA A 124 1.44 -13.89 -8.17
CA ALA A 124 1.26 -12.44 -8.13
C ALA A 124 0.37 -11.94 -6.99
N ILE A 125 -0.32 -12.82 -6.27
CA ILE A 125 -1.18 -12.42 -5.14
C ILE A 125 -0.35 -11.78 -4.01
N THR A 126 -0.68 -10.53 -3.72
CA THR A 126 -0.05 -9.71 -2.69
C THR A 126 -0.88 -9.59 -1.42
N ALA A 127 -2.21 -9.76 -1.44
CA ALA A 127 -3.03 -9.57 -0.25
C ALA A 127 -3.28 -10.88 0.55
N VAL A 128 -3.75 -10.73 1.80
CA VAL A 128 -4.19 -11.83 2.67
C VAL A 128 -5.68 -12.10 2.48
N TYR A 129 -6.06 -13.36 2.31
CA TYR A 129 -7.45 -13.82 2.21
C TYR A 129 -7.79 -14.80 3.35
N GLU A 130 -9.07 -15.15 3.50
CA GLU A 130 -9.53 -16.05 4.58
C GLU A 130 -8.91 -17.45 4.49
N GLU A 131 -8.48 -17.85 3.29
CA GLU A 131 -7.76 -19.09 2.99
C GLU A 131 -6.40 -19.13 3.68
N ASP A 132 -5.66 -18.01 3.68
CA ASP A 132 -4.38 -17.90 4.39
C ASP A 132 -4.61 -18.10 5.90
N LEU A 133 -5.67 -17.48 6.44
CA LEU A 133 -6.02 -17.55 7.87
C LEU A 133 -6.55 -18.91 8.34
N LYS A 134 -6.69 -19.90 7.46
CA LYS A 134 -6.94 -21.29 7.90
C LYS A 134 -5.70 -21.86 8.57
N LYS A 135 -4.51 -21.62 8.00
CA LYS A 135 -3.22 -22.13 8.48
C LYS A 135 -2.46 -21.12 9.35
N TYR A 136 -2.51 -19.85 9.02
CA TYR A 136 -1.65 -18.81 9.58
C TYR A 136 -2.45 -17.82 10.46
N ASP A 137 -1.77 -17.20 11.43
CA ASP A 137 -2.19 -15.90 11.96
C ASP A 137 -1.55 -14.78 11.12
N LYS A 138 -2.05 -13.55 11.25
CA LYS A 138 -1.54 -12.37 10.52
C LYS A 138 -1.13 -11.26 11.47
N ILE A 139 -0.04 -10.57 11.14
CA ILE A 139 0.51 -9.46 11.94
C ILE A 139 0.88 -8.33 10.99
N ILE A 140 0.36 -7.13 11.20
CA ILE A 140 0.59 -5.99 10.29
C ILE A 140 1.64 -5.04 10.89
N TYR A 141 2.58 -4.59 10.07
CA TYR A 141 3.58 -3.56 10.40
C TYR A 141 3.51 -2.44 9.35
N ALA A 142 3.45 -1.19 9.78
CA ALA A 142 3.36 -0.05 8.89
C ALA A 142 4.72 0.65 8.77
N ILE A 143 5.49 0.24 7.77
CA ILE A 143 6.92 0.51 7.62
C ILE A 143 7.12 1.68 6.65
N PRO A 144 7.87 2.75 6.99
CA PRO A 144 8.18 3.81 6.04
C PRO A 144 8.98 3.29 4.83
N ASP A 145 8.77 3.86 3.65
CA ASP A 145 9.71 3.70 2.54
C ASP A 145 11.07 4.37 2.84
N GLU A 146 12.08 4.12 2.00
CA GLU A 146 13.43 4.70 2.18
C GLU A 146 13.44 6.23 2.08
N ASN A 147 12.51 6.80 1.30
CA ASN A 147 12.36 8.24 1.06
C ASN A 147 11.49 8.95 2.13
N ILE A 148 10.86 8.20 3.04
CA ILE A 148 9.98 8.71 4.09
C ILE A 148 8.81 9.55 3.53
N GLN A 149 8.25 9.10 2.40
CA GLN A 149 7.07 9.66 1.74
C GLN A 149 5.82 8.82 2.00
N ASN A 150 5.99 7.50 2.09
CA ASN A 150 4.92 6.52 2.18
C ASN A 150 5.05 5.67 3.44
N ILE A 151 3.91 5.32 4.04
CA ILE A 151 3.84 4.28 5.07
C ILE A 151 3.28 3.02 4.41
N VAL A 152 4.10 1.98 4.30
CA VAL A 152 3.77 0.72 3.62
C VAL A 152 3.27 -0.29 4.65
N PRO A 153 1.96 -0.61 4.69
CA PRO A 153 1.45 -1.68 5.53
C PRO A 153 1.90 -3.04 4.95
N VAL A 154 2.71 -3.79 5.70
CA VAL A 154 3.18 -5.14 5.37
C VAL A 154 2.52 -6.14 6.30
N THR A 155 1.89 -7.17 5.75
CA THR A 155 1.32 -8.26 6.58
C THR A 155 2.28 -9.43 6.64
N ILE A 156 2.71 -9.82 7.82
CA ILE A 156 3.44 -11.06 8.06
C ILE A 156 2.44 -12.18 8.34
N LEU A 157 2.55 -13.29 7.62
CA LEU A 157 1.83 -14.52 7.93
C LEU A 157 2.74 -15.43 8.75
N VAL A 158 2.23 -15.88 9.90
CA VAL A 158 2.95 -16.70 10.89
C VAL A 158 2.18 -17.97 11.19
N ASP A 159 2.86 -19.09 11.44
CA ASP A 159 2.18 -20.31 11.86
C ASP A 159 1.48 -20.10 13.21
N LYS A 160 0.26 -20.62 13.34
CA LYS A 160 -0.57 -20.46 14.54
C LYS A 160 0.09 -21.04 15.78
N ASP A 161 0.20 -20.24 16.83
CA ASP A 161 0.76 -20.61 18.12
C ASP A 161 -0.27 -20.31 19.24
N GLU A 162 -1.07 -21.33 19.61
CA GLU A 162 -2.09 -21.20 20.67
C GLU A 162 -1.50 -20.83 22.04
N ALA A 163 -0.17 -20.93 22.23
CA ALA A 163 0.50 -20.54 23.47
C ALA A 163 0.87 -19.05 23.53
N LYS A 164 0.78 -18.30 22.41
CA LYS A 164 1.15 -16.88 22.33
C LYS A 164 -0.02 -16.01 21.90
N ASN A 165 -0.23 -14.92 22.63
CA ASN A 165 -1.19 -13.90 22.21
C ASN A 165 -0.62 -13.04 21.06
N TRP A 166 -1.50 -12.30 20.38
CA TRP A 166 -1.13 -11.48 19.20
C TRP A 166 0.07 -10.56 19.46
N PHE A 167 0.16 -9.95 20.65
CA PHE A 167 1.18 -8.96 20.97
C PHE A 167 2.54 -9.61 21.25
N GLU A 168 2.55 -10.81 21.84
CA GLU A 168 3.79 -11.61 21.97
C GLU A 168 4.34 -11.98 20.59
N GLN A 169 3.47 -12.44 19.68
CA GLN A 169 3.86 -12.72 18.30
C GLN A 169 4.33 -11.44 17.57
N PHE A 170 3.66 -10.29 17.78
CA PHE A 170 4.06 -9.00 17.22
C PHE A 170 5.46 -8.56 17.68
N MET A 171 5.78 -8.72 18.96
CA MET A 171 7.10 -8.39 19.48
C MET A 171 8.17 -9.36 18.94
N GLU A 172 7.88 -10.67 18.88
CA GLU A 172 8.80 -11.69 18.34
C GLU A 172 9.12 -11.45 16.85
N MET A 173 8.10 -11.24 16.01
CA MET A 173 8.28 -11.04 14.58
C MET A 173 8.92 -9.70 14.23
N SER A 174 8.71 -8.65 15.04
CA SER A 174 9.33 -7.33 14.82
C SER A 174 10.86 -7.38 14.78
N SER A 175 11.46 -8.33 15.49
CA SER A 175 12.92 -8.55 15.52
C SER A 175 13.46 -9.38 14.35
N SER A 176 12.59 -9.85 13.46
CA SER A 176 12.90 -10.80 12.38
C SER A 176 12.49 -10.30 10.99
N LEU A 177 12.11 -9.03 10.85
CA LEU A 177 11.69 -8.45 9.56
C LEU A 177 12.90 -8.16 8.66
N SER A 178 12.79 -8.46 7.37
CA SER A 178 13.81 -8.17 6.34
C SER A 178 13.48 -6.89 5.56
N GLU A 179 13.18 -5.80 6.28
CA GLU A 179 12.56 -4.58 5.70
C GLU A 179 13.39 -3.97 4.56
N GLN A 180 14.71 -3.92 4.73
CA GLN A 180 15.65 -3.42 3.72
C GLN A 180 15.75 -4.32 2.49
N GLU A 181 15.59 -5.65 2.65
CA GLU A 181 15.54 -6.58 1.51
C GLU A 181 14.26 -6.38 0.68
N TRP A 182 13.23 -5.79 1.28
CA TRP A 182 11.99 -5.43 0.60
C TRP A 182 12.03 -4.01 -0.01
N GLY A 183 13.11 -3.26 0.22
CA GLY A 183 13.28 -1.87 -0.21
C GLY A 183 12.51 -0.85 0.65
N LEU A 184 12.38 -1.12 1.95
CA LEU A 184 11.77 -0.23 2.94
C LEU A 184 12.80 0.20 3.99
N SER A 185 12.47 1.22 4.78
CA SER A 185 13.30 1.67 5.91
C SER A 185 13.48 0.56 6.95
N ASN A 186 14.71 0.43 7.48
CA ASN A 186 14.99 -0.37 8.68
C ASN A 186 14.36 0.34 9.90
N TYR A 187 13.25 -0.18 10.40
CA TYR A 187 12.31 0.51 11.26
C TYR A 187 11.87 -0.34 12.46
N TYR A 188 11.63 -1.64 12.27
CA TYR A 188 11.36 -2.58 13.35
C TYR A 188 12.59 -3.45 13.67
N PRO A 189 12.79 -3.86 14.94
CA PRO A 189 12.01 -3.49 16.10
C PRO A 189 12.27 -2.03 16.49
N LEU A 190 11.22 -1.33 16.96
CA LEU A 190 11.38 0.04 17.44
C LEU A 190 12.36 0.06 18.63
N ASN A 191 13.19 1.10 18.71
CA ASN A 191 14.09 1.31 19.85
C ASN A 191 13.30 1.86 21.05
N ALA A 192 12.48 0.99 21.63
CA ALA A 192 11.54 1.27 22.72
C ALA A 192 11.28 -0.02 23.52
N VAL A 193 10.89 0.12 24.79
CA VAL A 193 10.18 -0.94 25.51
C VAL A 193 8.70 -0.76 25.24
N ILE A 194 8.06 -1.79 24.67
CA ILE A 194 6.64 -1.75 24.31
C ILE A 194 5.87 -2.79 25.13
N ALA A 195 4.73 -2.37 25.68
CA ALA A 195 3.78 -3.25 26.35
C ALA A 195 2.35 -2.98 25.85
N TYR A 196 1.45 -3.94 26.04
CA TYR A 196 0.04 -3.83 25.69
C TYR A 196 -0.84 -4.35 26.82
N GLU A 197 -1.73 -3.50 27.33
CA GLU A 197 -2.68 -3.80 28.42
C GLU A 197 -3.93 -2.92 28.24
N ASP A 198 -5.13 -3.43 28.54
CA ASP A 198 -6.39 -2.69 28.51
C ASP A 198 -6.60 -1.79 27.26
N SER A 199 -6.46 -2.38 26.06
CA SER A 199 -6.55 -1.69 24.76
C SER A 199 -5.60 -0.49 24.58
N THR A 200 -4.55 -0.40 25.40
CA THR A 200 -3.56 0.66 25.40
C THR A 200 -2.16 0.09 25.13
N VAL A 201 -1.45 0.67 24.17
CA VAL A 201 -0.02 0.39 23.97
C VAL A 201 0.80 1.36 24.80
N GLN A 202 1.75 0.88 25.58
CA GLN A 202 2.75 1.70 26.27
C GLN A 202 4.05 1.66 25.48
N VAL A 203 4.66 2.82 25.22
CA VAL A 203 5.92 2.96 24.48
C VAL A 203 6.89 3.79 25.32
N ASP A 204 7.85 3.13 25.98
CA ASP A 204 8.91 3.78 26.74
C ASP A 204 10.18 3.91 25.88
N LEU A 205 10.62 5.15 25.68
CA LEU A 205 11.75 5.49 24.82
C LEU A 205 13.03 5.76 25.64
N PRO A 206 14.23 5.45 25.11
CA PRO A 206 15.48 5.90 25.73
C PRO A 206 15.65 7.42 25.54
N ALA A 207 16.33 8.11 26.45
CA ALA A 207 16.45 9.57 26.39
C ALA A 207 17.19 10.11 25.14
N ASN A 208 17.90 9.26 24.41
CA ASN A 208 18.58 9.57 23.16
C ASN A 208 17.79 9.14 21.90
N HIS A 209 16.47 8.89 22.01
CA HIS A 209 15.65 8.53 20.85
C HIS A 209 15.64 9.62 19.76
N ASN A 210 15.54 9.18 18.50
CA ASN A 210 15.52 10.09 17.34
C ASN A 210 14.10 10.40 16.83
N TYR A 211 13.08 9.66 17.26
CA TYR A 211 11.70 9.77 16.74
C TYR A 211 11.05 11.15 16.85
N GLY A 212 11.50 12.03 17.75
CA GLY A 212 11.00 13.41 17.85
C GLY A 212 11.88 14.48 17.17
N GLN A 213 12.95 14.08 16.50
CA GLN A 213 13.96 15.01 15.98
C GLN A 213 13.55 15.58 14.61
N GLY A 214 12.80 16.67 14.66
CA GLY A 214 12.27 17.35 13.47
C GLY A 214 10.82 16.97 13.17
N SER A 215 10.12 17.83 12.44
CA SER A 215 8.70 17.64 12.11
C SER A 215 8.44 16.34 11.33
N ALA A 216 9.20 16.11 10.26
CA ALA A 216 9.03 14.94 9.39
C ALA A 216 9.22 13.62 10.16
N ALA A 217 10.30 13.47 10.94
CA ALA A 217 10.56 12.26 11.71
C ALA A 217 9.44 11.97 12.75
N ALA A 218 8.95 13.02 13.42
CA ALA A 218 7.85 12.89 14.38
C ALA A 218 6.52 12.52 13.69
N GLU A 219 6.20 13.15 12.55
CA GLU A 219 5.01 12.85 11.78
C GLU A 219 5.01 11.41 11.25
N THR A 220 6.13 10.95 10.68
CA THR A 220 6.33 9.57 10.25
C THR A 220 6.15 8.59 11.40
N PHE A 221 6.78 8.86 12.56
CA PHE A 221 6.67 7.99 13.72
C PHE A 221 5.22 7.82 14.19
N PHE A 222 4.46 8.92 14.31
CA PHE A 222 3.06 8.84 14.70
C PHE A 222 2.17 8.21 13.63
N LYS A 223 2.46 8.41 12.33
CA LYS A 223 1.72 7.75 11.24
C LYS A 223 1.97 6.24 11.21
N SER A 224 3.22 5.79 11.25
CA SER A 224 3.56 4.36 11.33
C SER A 224 2.94 3.68 12.55
N LEU A 225 2.99 4.33 13.71
CA LEU A 225 2.34 3.80 14.92
C LEU A 225 0.82 3.74 14.79
N ASN A 226 0.19 4.79 14.26
CA ASN A 226 -1.26 4.81 14.04
C ASN A 226 -1.68 3.71 13.08
N GLU A 227 -1.09 3.65 11.88
CA GLU A 227 -1.42 2.68 10.84
C GLU A 227 -1.17 1.23 11.29
N THR A 228 -0.07 0.99 12.02
CA THR A 228 0.25 -0.33 12.59
C THR A 228 -0.85 -0.78 13.54
N PHE A 229 -1.26 0.07 14.50
CA PHE A 229 -2.20 -0.36 15.54
C PHE A 229 -3.67 -0.23 15.15
N SER A 230 -4.05 0.68 14.24
CA SER A 230 -5.42 0.76 13.70
C SER A 230 -5.76 -0.35 12.71
N SER A 231 -4.74 -1.02 12.15
CA SER A 231 -4.92 -2.13 11.20
C SER A 231 -5.09 -3.50 11.85
N GLN A 232 -4.86 -3.63 13.16
CA GLN A 232 -4.98 -4.92 13.86
C GLN A 232 -6.44 -5.31 14.08
N GLU A 233 -6.70 -6.61 14.26
CA GLU A 233 -8.04 -7.12 14.60
C GLU A 233 -8.39 -6.92 16.08
N VAL A 234 -7.38 -6.75 16.94
CA VAL A 234 -7.52 -6.45 18.36
C VAL A 234 -7.74 -4.94 18.55
N PRO A 235 -8.74 -4.50 19.35
CA PRO A 235 -8.99 -3.08 19.56
C PRO A 235 -7.83 -2.43 20.33
N ILE A 236 -7.34 -1.31 19.80
CA ILE A 236 -6.33 -0.46 20.42
C ILE A 236 -6.84 0.97 20.34
N ASP A 237 -7.08 1.58 21.50
CA ASP A 237 -7.68 2.93 21.59
C ASP A 237 -6.62 4.04 21.50
N LYS A 238 -5.45 3.80 22.11
CA LYS A 238 -4.35 4.78 22.17
C LYS A 238 -2.99 4.18 22.50
N ILE A 239 -1.98 4.99 22.28
CA ILE A 239 -0.62 4.81 22.78
C ILE A 239 -0.37 5.81 23.91
N ILE A 240 0.31 5.39 24.97
CA ILE A 240 0.89 6.25 26.01
C ILE A 240 2.41 6.22 25.86
N PHE A 241 3.04 7.39 25.85
CA PHE A 241 4.50 7.53 25.73
C PHE A 241 5.15 7.82 27.08
N SER A 242 6.35 7.30 27.26
CA SER A 242 7.28 7.71 28.31
C SER A 242 8.72 7.77 27.77
N THR A 243 9.61 8.41 28.54
CA THR A 243 11.05 8.43 28.29
C THR A 243 11.76 8.03 29.56
N GLU A 244 12.48 6.90 29.55
CA GLU A 244 13.13 6.31 30.73
C GLU A 244 12.18 6.21 31.95
N GLY A 245 10.94 5.76 31.68
CA GLY A 245 9.86 5.64 32.65
C GLY A 245 9.24 6.97 33.13
N GLN A 246 9.68 8.13 32.62
CA GLN A 246 9.05 9.43 32.90
C GLN A 246 7.94 9.74 31.89
N PRO A 247 6.76 10.26 32.29
CA PRO A 247 5.66 10.49 31.36
C PRO A 247 5.99 11.42 30.18
N GLY A 248 5.64 10.97 28.98
CA GLY A 248 5.80 11.66 27.72
C GLY A 248 7.13 11.43 27.00
N MET A 249 7.11 11.71 25.70
CA MET A 249 8.28 11.80 24.83
C MET A 249 8.50 13.22 24.35
N LYS A 250 9.75 13.57 24.03
CA LYS A 250 10.04 14.85 23.37
C LYS A 250 9.67 14.73 21.88
N GLY A 251 8.59 15.37 21.46
CA GLY A 251 8.28 15.60 20.04
C GLY A 251 9.03 16.81 19.47
N HIS A 252 8.67 17.23 18.26
CA HIS A 252 9.31 18.36 17.58
C HIS A 252 9.13 19.68 18.34
N ASP A 253 7.88 20.07 18.61
CA ASP A 253 7.50 21.35 19.23
C ASP A 253 6.99 21.23 20.68
N ALA A 254 6.65 20.02 21.11
CA ALA A 254 5.97 19.76 22.38
C ALA A 254 6.35 18.40 22.99
N VAL A 255 6.09 18.24 24.28
CA VAL A 255 6.06 16.91 24.93
C VAL A 255 4.75 16.23 24.54
N ILE A 256 4.84 15.00 24.04
CA ILE A 256 3.68 14.18 23.64
C ILE A 256 3.52 13.06 24.65
N THR A 257 2.38 13.00 25.33
CA THR A 257 2.09 11.99 26.36
C THR A 257 1.22 10.84 25.85
N GLU A 258 0.39 11.07 24.84
CA GLU A 258 -0.47 10.05 24.23
C GLU A 258 -0.72 10.32 22.74
N LEU A 259 -1.01 9.25 21.99
CA LEU A 259 -1.51 9.28 20.62
C LEU A 259 -2.81 8.46 20.56
N PRO A 260 -3.99 9.06 20.32
CA PRO A 260 -5.21 8.30 20.10
C PRO A 260 -5.10 7.58 18.75
N ILE A 261 -5.33 6.26 18.74
CA ILE A 261 -5.36 5.46 17.52
C ILE A 261 -6.66 5.75 16.78
N LYS A 262 -6.55 5.98 15.47
CA LYS A 262 -7.70 6.25 14.59
C LYS A 262 -7.52 5.48 13.31
N LYS A 263 -8.52 4.68 12.98
CA LYS A 263 -8.59 4.07 11.66
C LYS A 263 -8.95 5.15 10.64
N GLU A 264 -7.99 5.45 9.76
CA GLU A 264 -8.26 6.18 8.52
C GLU A 264 -8.96 5.21 7.55
N ASN A 265 -9.89 5.72 6.75
CA ASN A 265 -10.72 4.94 5.82
C ASN A 265 -10.89 5.76 4.54
N ASN A 266 -11.51 5.16 3.52
CA ASN A 266 -11.74 5.76 2.20
C ASN A 266 -10.44 6.10 1.44
N ASN A 267 -9.37 5.32 1.65
CA ASN A 267 -8.11 5.51 0.93
C ASN A 267 -8.11 4.72 -0.39
N GLY A 268 -7.61 5.32 -1.47
CA GLY A 268 -7.26 4.60 -2.70
C GLY A 268 -5.94 3.85 -2.53
N TYR A 269 -5.85 2.60 -3.00
CA TYR A 269 -4.62 1.80 -2.91
C TYR A 269 -3.83 1.86 -4.22
N PHE A 270 -2.58 2.32 -4.15
CA PHE A 270 -1.70 2.54 -5.30
C PHE A 270 -0.55 1.52 -5.33
N LEU A 271 0.10 1.37 -6.49
CA LEU A 271 1.27 0.51 -6.62
C LEU A 271 2.55 1.27 -6.26
N PHE A 272 3.30 0.75 -5.31
CA PHE A 272 4.64 1.23 -4.94
C PHE A 272 5.67 0.13 -5.23
N GLN A 273 6.71 0.45 -6.02
CA GLN A 273 7.70 -0.55 -6.45
C GLN A 273 9.12 -0.09 -6.09
N PRO A 274 9.66 -0.51 -4.93
CA PRO A 274 11.06 -0.30 -4.61
C PRO A 274 11.97 -0.96 -5.65
N ILE A 275 13.09 -0.30 -5.95
CA ILE A 275 14.06 -0.69 -7.00
C ILE A 275 14.55 -2.14 -6.86
N ASN A 276 14.74 -2.61 -5.62
CA ASN A 276 15.29 -3.93 -5.32
C ASN A 276 14.22 -5.02 -5.14
N ASN A 277 12.93 -4.65 -5.16
CA ASN A 277 11.83 -5.60 -4.96
C ASN A 277 11.28 -6.06 -6.33
N LYS A 278 10.85 -7.32 -6.42
CA LYS A 278 10.29 -7.90 -7.66
C LYS A 278 8.76 -7.81 -7.74
N LYS A 279 8.10 -7.68 -6.60
CA LYS A 279 6.65 -7.50 -6.52
C LYS A 279 6.36 -6.10 -5.99
N PRO A 280 5.29 -5.44 -6.44
CA PRO A 280 4.90 -4.17 -5.89
C PRO A 280 4.31 -4.36 -4.48
N PHE A 281 4.21 -3.25 -3.78
CA PHE A 281 3.34 -3.08 -2.63
C PHE A 281 2.07 -2.35 -3.05
N LEU A 282 0.93 -2.73 -2.48
CA LEU A 282 -0.31 -1.97 -2.53
C LEU A 282 -0.36 -1.06 -1.30
N VAL A 283 -0.24 0.24 -1.51
CA VAL A 283 -0.05 1.25 -0.45
C VAL A 283 -1.25 2.19 -0.42
N PRO A 284 -1.88 2.45 0.74
CA PRO A 284 -2.95 3.42 0.84
C PRO A 284 -2.41 4.83 0.58
N TYR A 285 -3.08 5.59 -0.28
CA TYR A 285 -2.73 6.99 -0.50
C TYR A 285 -2.94 7.79 0.80
N PRO A 286 -1.98 8.62 1.27
CA PRO A 286 -2.12 9.36 2.53
C PRO A 286 -3.21 10.46 2.58
N LYS A 287 -4.16 10.47 1.64
CA LYS A 287 -5.31 11.37 1.61
C LYS A 287 -6.56 10.55 1.34
N SER A 288 -7.53 10.63 2.25
CA SER A 288 -8.84 10.00 2.08
C SER A 288 -9.68 10.71 1.02
N TYR A 289 -10.55 9.94 0.37
CA TYR A 289 -11.45 10.39 -0.67
C TYR A 289 -12.89 10.57 -0.15
N ASP A 290 -13.62 11.53 -0.73
CA ASP A 290 -15.04 11.76 -0.41
C ASP A 290 -15.95 10.60 -0.85
N ASN A 291 -15.57 9.87 -1.91
CA ASN A 291 -16.30 8.73 -2.48
C ASN A 291 -15.36 7.82 -3.30
N ILE A 292 -15.80 6.59 -3.58
CA ILE A 292 -14.97 5.57 -4.24
C ILE A 292 -14.74 5.80 -5.74
N GLN A 293 -15.65 6.49 -6.42
CA GLN A 293 -15.49 6.85 -7.84
C GLN A 293 -14.27 7.78 -8.00
N ASN A 294 -14.14 8.81 -7.15
CA ASN A 294 -12.96 9.68 -7.15
C ASN A 294 -11.66 8.93 -6.84
N ALA A 295 -11.71 7.92 -5.94
CA ALA A 295 -10.54 7.11 -5.61
C ALA A 295 -10.09 6.27 -6.81
N PHE A 296 -11.02 5.64 -7.53
CA PHE A 296 -10.69 4.89 -8.75
C PHE A 296 -10.20 5.80 -9.88
N GLU A 297 -10.79 6.98 -10.07
CA GLU A 297 -10.34 7.97 -11.06
C GLU A 297 -8.88 8.42 -10.83
N ASP A 298 -8.48 8.64 -9.58
CA ASP A 298 -7.06 8.92 -9.25
C ASP A 298 -6.19 7.66 -9.39
N MET A 299 -6.67 6.46 -9.05
CA MET A 299 -5.95 5.18 -9.17
C MET A 299 -5.65 4.76 -10.61
N GLU A 300 -6.34 5.33 -11.61
CA GLU A 300 -6.00 5.20 -13.03
C GLU A 300 -4.74 6.00 -13.41
N GLN A 301 -4.18 6.83 -12.52
CA GLN A 301 -3.03 7.71 -12.77
C GLN A 301 -1.92 7.53 -11.72
N PRO A 302 -0.65 7.82 -12.05
CA PRO A 302 0.43 7.88 -11.06
C PRO A 302 0.31 9.15 -10.19
N ILE A 303 0.87 9.09 -8.97
CA ILE A 303 1.03 10.25 -8.06
C ILE A 303 2.52 10.53 -7.86
N PRO A 304 3.16 11.37 -8.71
CA PRO A 304 4.61 11.57 -8.69
C PRO A 304 5.17 12.19 -7.40
N GLU A 305 4.35 12.90 -6.61
CA GLU A 305 4.74 13.48 -5.31
C GLU A 305 5.11 12.41 -4.26
N TYR A 306 4.60 11.18 -4.43
CA TYR A 306 4.76 10.05 -3.51
C TYR A 306 5.42 8.83 -4.18
N GLU A 307 5.94 8.97 -5.41
CA GLU A 307 6.50 7.86 -6.21
C GLU A 307 5.52 6.67 -6.40
N LEU A 308 4.21 6.94 -6.26
CA LEU A 308 3.14 5.96 -6.45
C LEU A 308 2.76 5.84 -7.94
N MET A 309 2.72 4.61 -8.43
CA MET A 309 2.26 4.28 -9.78
C MET A 309 0.74 4.06 -9.78
N GLN A 310 0.11 4.24 -10.95
CA GLN A 310 -1.29 3.86 -11.15
C GLN A 310 -1.48 2.40 -10.75
N SER A 311 -2.61 2.09 -10.10
CA SER A 311 -2.96 0.73 -9.70
C SER A 311 -4.10 0.15 -10.53
N ILE A 312 -4.95 0.99 -11.14
CA ILE A 312 -5.89 0.57 -12.18
C ILE A 312 -5.19 0.71 -13.53
N SER A 313 -5.00 -0.41 -14.21
CA SER A 313 -4.44 -0.46 -15.57
C SER A 313 -5.41 0.16 -16.58
N GLU A 314 -4.89 0.87 -17.59
CA GLU A 314 -5.67 1.43 -18.72
C GLU A 314 -6.54 0.39 -19.47
N ASN A 315 -6.21 -0.90 -19.29
CA ASN A 315 -6.97 -2.03 -19.81
C ASN A 315 -8.31 -2.26 -19.08
N ILE A 316 -8.47 -1.79 -17.84
CA ILE A 316 -9.70 -1.90 -17.04
C ILE A 316 -10.42 -0.56 -17.10
N LYS A 317 -11.50 -0.48 -17.89
CA LYS A 317 -12.25 0.77 -18.08
C LYS A 317 -13.59 0.68 -17.36
N ILE A 318 -13.76 1.50 -16.33
CA ILE A 318 -14.98 1.52 -15.52
C ILE A 318 -16.02 2.41 -16.22
N GLU A 319 -17.15 1.82 -16.63
CA GLU A 319 -18.30 2.55 -17.19
C GLU A 319 -19.07 3.29 -16.10
N ARG A 320 -19.31 2.59 -14.98
CA ARG A 320 -20.03 3.10 -13.79
C ARG A 320 -19.91 2.16 -12.61
N ILE A 321 -20.08 2.73 -11.42
CA ILE A 321 -20.18 2.02 -10.15
C ILE A 321 -21.64 2.01 -9.68
N VAL A 322 -22.07 0.94 -9.01
CA VAL A 322 -23.31 0.88 -8.22
C VAL A 322 -23.00 0.36 -6.83
N GLU A 323 -23.33 1.17 -5.83
CA GLU A 323 -23.20 0.84 -4.41
C GLU A 323 -24.51 0.19 -3.94
N LYS A 324 -24.43 -0.98 -3.29
CA LYS A 324 -25.60 -1.67 -2.74
C LYS A 324 -25.26 -2.40 -1.45
N ASP A 325 -25.67 -1.83 -0.32
CA ASP A 325 -25.36 -2.35 1.01
C ASP A 325 -23.83 -2.54 1.15
N GLN A 326 -23.35 -3.78 1.36
CA GLN A 326 -21.92 -4.12 1.45
C GLN A 326 -21.34 -4.69 0.12
N LEU A 327 -22.07 -4.56 -0.98
CA LEU A 327 -21.66 -4.99 -2.33
C LEU A 327 -21.40 -3.76 -3.22
N LEU A 328 -20.19 -3.68 -3.75
CA LEU A 328 -19.82 -2.77 -4.83
C LEU A 328 -19.99 -3.48 -6.18
N ILE A 329 -20.69 -2.89 -7.13
CA ILE A 329 -20.83 -3.43 -8.50
C ILE A 329 -20.13 -2.50 -9.48
N ILE A 330 -19.10 -3.00 -10.15
CA ILE A 330 -18.29 -2.27 -11.13
C ILE A 330 -18.67 -2.76 -12.51
N TYR A 331 -19.28 -1.89 -13.32
CA TYR A 331 -19.58 -2.19 -14.72
C TYR A 331 -18.39 -1.78 -15.57
N LEU A 332 -17.79 -2.75 -16.27
CA LEU A 332 -16.71 -2.48 -17.22
C LEU A 332 -17.27 -2.13 -18.60
N THR A 333 -16.54 -1.30 -19.34
CA THR A 333 -16.87 -1.01 -20.74
C THR A 333 -16.49 -2.20 -21.64
N LYS A 334 -17.16 -2.32 -22.79
CA LYS A 334 -16.90 -3.38 -23.78
C LYS A 334 -15.52 -3.31 -24.46
N ASP A 335 -14.82 -2.20 -24.31
CA ASP A 335 -13.46 -1.98 -24.83
C ASP A 335 -12.38 -2.08 -23.75
N SER A 336 -12.73 -2.64 -22.58
CA SER A 336 -11.77 -3.16 -21.61
C SER A 336 -11.03 -4.37 -22.18
N GLN A 337 -9.72 -4.47 -21.93
CA GLN A 337 -8.81 -5.46 -22.52
C GLN A 337 -8.06 -6.23 -21.42
N LEU A 338 -8.81 -6.87 -20.53
CA LEU A 338 -8.25 -7.62 -19.41
C LEU A 338 -7.55 -8.89 -19.93
N GLU A 339 -6.32 -9.13 -19.48
CA GLU A 339 -5.58 -10.36 -19.70
C GLU A 339 -5.34 -11.09 -18.37
N ASN A 340 -5.08 -12.39 -18.41
CA ASN A 340 -4.71 -13.17 -17.22
C ASN A 340 -3.20 -13.01 -16.95
N ASP A 341 -2.81 -11.83 -16.49
CA ASP A 341 -1.43 -11.45 -16.18
C ASP A 341 -1.27 -10.89 -14.74
N GLU A 342 -0.02 -10.65 -14.32
CA GLU A 342 0.27 -10.15 -12.97
C GLU A 342 -0.26 -8.73 -12.74
N ASN A 343 -0.18 -7.86 -13.76
CA ASN A 343 -0.62 -6.47 -13.68
C ASN A 343 -2.12 -6.36 -13.43
N THR A 344 -2.91 -7.21 -14.10
CA THR A 344 -4.37 -7.25 -13.95
C THR A 344 -4.76 -7.89 -12.61
N VAL A 345 -3.98 -8.86 -12.10
CA VAL A 345 -4.10 -9.34 -10.71
C VAL A 345 -3.86 -8.20 -9.71
N TYR A 346 -2.76 -7.44 -9.84
CA TYR A 346 -2.48 -6.30 -8.98
C TYR A 346 -3.59 -5.23 -9.04
N SER A 347 -4.14 -4.94 -10.22
CA SER A 347 -5.26 -4.00 -10.36
C SER A 347 -6.54 -4.47 -9.69
N ILE A 348 -6.87 -5.76 -9.77
CA ILE A 348 -8.02 -6.32 -9.03
C ILE A 348 -7.79 -6.19 -7.53
N GLU A 349 -6.60 -6.54 -7.02
CA GLU A 349 -6.30 -6.41 -5.59
C GLU A 349 -6.36 -4.95 -5.10
N ALA A 350 -5.91 -3.99 -5.91
CA ALA A 350 -6.02 -2.56 -5.60
C ALA A 350 -7.48 -2.10 -5.49
N ILE A 351 -8.33 -2.52 -6.43
CA ILE A 351 -9.78 -2.26 -6.43
C ILE A 351 -10.43 -2.89 -5.18
N LEU A 352 -10.09 -4.14 -4.85
CA LEU A 352 -10.66 -4.85 -3.70
C LEU A 352 -10.22 -4.25 -2.35
N LEU A 353 -8.94 -3.86 -2.20
CA LEU A 353 -8.43 -3.19 -0.99
C LEU A 353 -9.05 -1.81 -0.80
N THR A 354 -9.21 -1.05 -1.89
CA THR A 354 -9.92 0.24 -1.86
C THR A 354 -11.38 0.05 -1.48
N ALA A 355 -12.08 -0.92 -2.07
CA ALA A 355 -13.46 -1.23 -1.72
C ALA A 355 -13.63 -1.63 -0.23
N LYS A 356 -12.71 -2.44 0.32
CA LYS A 356 -12.64 -2.73 1.76
C LYS A 356 -12.53 -1.44 2.59
N ASP A 357 -11.68 -0.50 2.16
CA ASP A 357 -11.42 0.72 2.92
C ASP A 357 -12.59 1.71 2.90
N PHE A 358 -13.46 1.61 1.90
CA PHE A 358 -14.78 2.26 1.86
C PHE A 358 -15.89 1.49 2.60
N GLY A 359 -15.59 0.32 3.18
CA GLY A 359 -16.54 -0.48 3.97
C GLY A 359 -17.37 -1.50 3.18
N TYR A 360 -16.98 -1.86 1.96
CA TYR A 360 -17.59 -2.96 1.20
C TYR A 360 -16.96 -4.30 1.56
N ASP A 361 -17.80 -5.34 1.70
CA ASP A 361 -17.35 -6.72 1.96
C ASP A 361 -17.05 -7.48 0.65
N THR A 362 -17.69 -7.07 -0.45
CA THR A 362 -17.61 -7.75 -1.75
C THR A 362 -17.62 -6.77 -2.92
N VAL A 363 -16.95 -7.16 -4.01
CA VAL A 363 -16.97 -6.46 -5.30
C VAL A 363 -17.42 -7.43 -6.38
N LYS A 364 -18.38 -7.03 -7.22
CA LYS A 364 -18.76 -7.77 -8.43
C LYS A 364 -18.37 -6.98 -9.66
N PHE A 365 -17.67 -7.62 -10.60
CA PHE A 365 -17.42 -7.08 -11.93
C PHE A 365 -18.55 -7.51 -12.87
N GLU A 366 -19.06 -6.58 -13.67
CA GLU A 366 -20.07 -6.82 -14.70
C GLU A 366 -19.50 -6.44 -16.07
N ASN A 367 -19.90 -7.15 -17.13
CA ASN A 367 -19.36 -7.01 -18.49
C ASN A 367 -17.84 -7.31 -18.64
N ALA A 368 -17.20 -8.01 -17.70
CA ALA A 368 -15.80 -8.41 -17.85
C ALA A 368 -15.61 -9.27 -19.13
N PRO A 369 -14.55 -9.02 -19.94
CA PRO A 369 -14.35 -9.75 -21.21
C PRO A 369 -13.82 -11.18 -21.00
N ILE A 370 -13.32 -11.49 -19.81
CA ILE A 370 -12.84 -12.81 -19.40
C ILE A 370 -13.35 -13.15 -17.99
N GLU A 371 -13.62 -14.43 -17.74
CA GLU A 371 -14.23 -14.89 -16.49
C GLU A 371 -13.24 -15.09 -15.34
N LYS A 372 -11.95 -15.33 -15.63
CA LYS A 372 -10.94 -15.68 -14.60
C LYS A 372 -9.61 -14.94 -14.80
N ILE A 373 -9.07 -14.37 -13.71
CA ILE A 373 -7.77 -13.68 -13.65
C ILE A 373 -7.05 -14.09 -12.36
N GLY A 374 -5.89 -14.74 -12.48
CA GLY A 374 -5.22 -15.39 -11.36
C GLY A 374 -6.19 -16.33 -10.60
N PRO A 375 -6.38 -16.17 -9.28
CA PRO A 375 -7.38 -16.92 -8.53
C PRO A 375 -8.81 -16.35 -8.63
N PHE A 376 -9.01 -15.14 -9.16
CA PHE A 376 -10.28 -14.44 -9.12
C PHE A 376 -11.25 -14.92 -10.21
N ASN A 377 -12.47 -15.26 -9.81
CA ASN A 377 -13.60 -15.50 -10.72
C ASN A 377 -14.42 -14.21 -10.85
N LEU A 378 -14.28 -13.51 -11.97
CA LEU A 378 -14.96 -12.24 -12.24
C LEU A 378 -16.47 -12.40 -12.48
N SER A 379 -16.95 -13.61 -12.77
CA SER A 379 -18.37 -13.92 -12.96
C SER A 379 -19.17 -13.93 -11.64
N GLU A 380 -18.49 -13.97 -10.49
CA GLU A 380 -19.08 -14.06 -9.15
C GLU A 380 -18.68 -12.83 -8.29
N PRO A 381 -19.42 -12.50 -7.22
CA PRO A 381 -18.96 -11.51 -6.25
C PRO A 381 -17.69 -11.99 -5.54
N ILE A 382 -16.62 -11.20 -5.65
CA ILE A 382 -15.32 -11.47 -5.02
C ILE A 382 -15.30 -10.82 -3.65
N LYS A 383 -14.89 -11.56 -2.62
CA LYS A 383 -14.71 -11.02 -1.27
C LYS A 383 -13.44 -10.17 -1.21
N VAL A 384 -13.52 -9.03 -0.54
CA VAL A 384 -12.34 -8.18 -0.35
C VAL A 384 -11.28 -8.88 0.52
N PRO A 385 -9.97 -8.65 0.29
CA PRO A 385 -8.92 -9.20 1.12
C PRO A 385 -8.97 -8.61 2.53
N LEU A 386 -8.29 -9.26 3.46
CA LEU A 386 -8.25 -8.87 4.88
C LEU A 386 -7.18 -7.82 5.17
N SER A 387 -6.05 -7.86 4.46
CA SER A 387 -4.97 -6.88 4.57
C SER A 387 -4.01 -6.98 3.36
N PRO A 388 -3.26 -5.89 3.03
CA PRO A 388 -2.36 -5.87 1.89
C PRO A 388 -1.02 -6.56 2.17
N ASN A 389 -0.24 -6.77 1.12
CA ASN A 389 1.22 -6.98 1.17
C ASN A 389 1.69 -8.12 2.08
N LYS A 390 1.11 -9.31 1.91
CA LYS A 390 1.54 -10.52 2.60
C LYS A 390 2.99 -10.88 2.31
N ARG A 391 3.70 -11.26 3.36
CA ARG A 391 5.05 -11.80 3.36
C ARG A 391 5.09 -12.99 4.31
N PHE A 392 5.89 -13.99 3.98
CA PHE A 392 6.35 -14.99 4.92
C PHE A 392 7.76 -14.59 5.32
N LEU A 393 8.09 -14.66 6.61
CA LEU A 393 9.50 -14.61 7.01
C LEU A 393 10.17 -15.90 6.52
N ALA A 394 11.42 -15.79 6.07
CA ALA A 394 12.20 -16.99 5.80
C ALA A 394 12.32 -17.81 7.10
N GLU A 395 12.22 -19.13 7.01
CA GLU A 395 12.61 -19.99 8.12
C GLU A 395 14.09 -19.72 8.43
N ASN A 396 14.34 -18.89 9.44
CA ASN A 396 15.66 -18.75 10.02
C ASN A 396 16.05 -20.13 10.55
N HIS A 397 16.90 -20.83 9.78
CA HIS A 397 17.49 -22.11 10.18
C HIS A 397 18.21 -21.92 11.52
N LYS A 398 17.50 -22.23 12.62
CA LYS A 398 18.04 -22.25 13.97
C LYS A 398 19.25 -23.19 13.98
N LYS A 399 20.44 -22.61 14.09
CA LYS A 399 21.71 -23.30 14.30
C LYS A 399 22.02 -23.41 15.78
#